data_AF-A0A7X7Y2T2-F1
#
_entry.id   AF-A0A7X7Y2T2-F1
#
_cell.length_a   1.000
_cell.length_b   1.000
_cell.length_c   1.000
_cell.angle_alpha   90.00
_cell.angle_beta   90.00
_cell.angle_gamma   90.00
#
_symmetry.space_group_name_H-M   'P 1'
#
loop_
_entity.id
_entity.type
_entity.pdbx_description
1 polymer ?
#
loop_
_entity_poly.entity_id
_entity_poly.type
_entity_poly.pdbx_seq_one_letter_code
_entity_poly.pdbx_strand_id
1 'polypeptide(L)' 'MKLSFRWYGKDDPVNIDYIKQIPTMESIVTAIYTVPVGEVWPEEDIQELKDMVEKAGLKFDVIESVPVHEDIKLGN' A
#
# COMPACT_ATOMS: atom_id res chain seq x y z
N MET A 1 20.72 2.61 -0.57
CA MET A 1 19.63 2.56 0.42
C MET A 1 18.37 2.97 -0.31
N LYS A 2 17.31 2.17 -0.27
CA LYS A 2 16.06 2.45 -0.99
C LYS A 2 15.11 3.16 -0.04
N LEU A 3 14.82 4.43 -0.29
CA LEU A 3 13.89 5.20 0.55
C LEU A 3 12.45 4.84 0.19
N SER A 4 11.64 4.60 1.21
CA SER A 4 10.22 4.28 1.06
C SER A 4 9.35 5.18 1.93
N PHE A 5 8.09 5.33 1.54
CA PHE A 5 7.09 6.12 2.26
C PHE A 5 5.80 5.31 2.40
N ARG A 6 5.19 5.32 3.59
CA ARG A 6 3.88 4.69 3.79
C ARG A 6 2.78 5.62 3.32
N TRP A 7 1.97 5.16 2.37
CA TRP A 7 0.87 5.91 1.77
C TRP A 7 -0.42 5.11 1.84
N TYR A 8 -1.50 5.72 2.34
CA TYR A 8 -2.78 5.05 2.61
C TYR A 8 -3.73 5.01 1.39
N GLY A 9 -3.25 5.32 0.20
CA GLY A 9 -4.03 5.30 -1.03
C GLY A 9 -4.68 6.64 -1.34
N LYS A 10 -5.66 6.64 -2.24
CA LYS A 10 -6.28 7.86 -2.81
C LYS A 10 -6.86 8.83 -1.77
N ASP A 11 -7.27 8.32 -0.61
CA ASP A 11 -7.91 9.08 0.45
C ASP A 11 -6.91 9.58 1.51
N ASP A 12 -5.61 9.29 1.33
CA ASP A 12 -4.54 9.84 2.18
C ASP A 12 -4.46 11.37 1.99
N PRO A 13 -4.48 12.18 3.07
CA PRO A 13 -4.32 13.64 2.95
C PRO A 13 -2.98 14.05 2.35
N VAL A 14 -1.96 13.18 2.41
CA VAL A 14 -0.69 13.37 1.71
C VAL A 14 -0.82 12.82 0.29
N ASN A 15 -1.04 13.72 -0.67
CA ASN A 15 -1.09 13.35 -2.07
C ASN A 15 0.25 12.72 -2.53
N ILE A 16 0.17 11.64 -3.30
CA ILE A 16 1.33 10.90 -3.80
C ILE A 16 2.30 11.77 -4.65
N ASP A 17 1.78 12.80 -5.31
CA ASP A 17 2.58 13.76 -6.06
C ASP A 17 3.49 14.60 -5.15
N TYR A 18 3.11 14.82 -3.88
CA TYR A 18 3.96 15.46 -2.88
C TYR A 18 5.05 14.50 -2.39
N ILE A 19 4.71 13.23 -2.21
CA ILE A 19 5.66 12.19 -1.75
C ILE A 19 6.83 12.07 -2.74
N LYS A 20 6.56 12.11 -4.04
CA LYS A 20 7.58 12.08 -5.10
C LYS A 20 8.61 13.21 -5.00
N GLN A 21 8.26 14.35 -4.41
CA GLN A 21 9.15 15.50 -4.30
C GLN A 21 10.24 15.31 -3.24
N ILE A 22 10.12 14.30 -2.37
CA ILE A 22 11.15 13.97 -1.39
C ILE A 22 12.42 13.52 -2.14
N PRO A 23 13.58 14.15 -1.90
CA PRO A 23 14.82 13.77 -2.57
C PRO A 23 15.12 12.28 -2.42
N THR A 24 15.47 11.63 -3.53
CA THR A 24 15.79 10.19 -3.59
C THR A 24 14.66 9.24 -3.17
N MET A 25 13.40 9.72 -3.12
CA MET A 25 12.25 8.84 -2.88
C MET A 25 12.06 7.87 -4.04
N GLU A 26 11.93 6.59 -3.73
CA GLU A 26 11.85 5.54 -4.75
C GLU A 26 10.58 4.69 -4.66
N SER A 27 10.03 4.51 -3.45
CA SER A 27 9.14 3.39 -3.18
C SER A 27 7.98 3.78 -2.27
N ILE A 28 6.83 3.17 -2.53
CA ILE A 28 5.64 3.25 -1.67
C ILE A 28 5.46 1.93 -0.93
N VAL A 29 5.14 2.09 0.35
CA VAL A 29 4.60 1.05 1.22
C VAL A 29 3.11 1.31 1.40
N THR A 30 2.24 0.34 1.14
CA THR A 30 0.78 0.55 1.21
C THR A 30 0.03 -0.77 1.45
N ALA A 31 -1.30 -0.75 1.44
CA ALA A 31 -2.16 -1.94 1.62
C ALA A 31 -3.53 -1.75 0.95
N ILE A 32 -4.31 -2.82 0.86
CA ILE A 32 -5.73 -2.75 0.53
C ILE A 32 -6.52 -2.54 1.83
N TYR A 33 -7.31 -1.46 1.88
CA TYR A 33 -8.05 -1.04 3.09
C TYR A 33 -9.56 -1.31 3.01
N THR A 34 -10.06 -1.74 1.85
CA THR A 34 -11.48 -1.98 1.56
C THR A 34 -11.93 -3.40 1.84
N VAL A 35 -10.98 -4.33 2.02
CA VAL A 35 -11.25 -5.76 2.21
C VAL A 35 -11.20 -6.10 3.70
N PRO A 36 -12.19 -6.83 4.24
CA PRO A 36 -12.19 -7.27 5.63
C PRO A 36 -10.95 -8.10 6.00
N VAL A 37 -10.60 -8.10 7.29
CA VAL A 37 -9.47 -8.89 7.79
C VAL A 37 -9.70 -10.38 7.56
N GLY A 38 -8.71 -11.08 7.02
CA GLY A 38 -8.79 -12.52 6.74
C GLY A 38 -9.36 -12.88 5.38
N GLU A 39 -9.95 -11.92 4.66
CA GLU A 39 -10.46 -12.13 3.31
C GLU A 39 -9.37 -11.93 2.25
N VAL A 40 -9.53 -12.63 1.12
CA VAL A 40 -8.59 -12.55 -0.02
C VAL A 40 -8.74 -11.19 -0.70
N TRP A 41 -7.60 -10.52 -0.96
CA TRP A 41 -7.58 -9.27 -1.72
C TRP A 41 -7.84 -9.56 -3.21
N PRO A 42 -8.81 -8.87 -3.85
CA PRO A 42 -9.04 -8.99 -5.29
C PRO A 42 -7.79 -8.58 -6.09
N GLU A 43 -7.48 -9.30 -7.16
CA GLU A 43 -6.34 -8.99 -8.03
C GLU A 43 -6.50 -7.62 -8.70
N GLU A 44 -7.74 -7.25 -9.05
CA GLU A 44 -8.10 -5.95 -9.63
C GLU A 44 -7.79 -4.78 -8.68
N ASP A 45 -8.09 -4.91 -7.39
CA ASP A 45 -7.79 -3.89 -6.38
C ASP A 45 -6.27 -3.69 -6.21
N ILE A 46 -5.51 -4.80 -6.21
CA ILE A 46 -4.04 -4.75 -6.15
C ILE A 46 -3.48 -4.07 -7.41
N GLN A 47 -4.01 -4.41 -8.58
CA GLN A 47 -3.57 -3.84 -9.84
C GLN A 47 -3.90 -2.34 -9.94
N GLU A 48 -5.08 -1.90 -9.48
CA GLU A 48 -5.44 -0.48 -9.43
C GLU A 48 -4.49 0.29 -8.51
N LEU A 49 -4.20 -0.25 -7.33
CA LEU A 49 -3.27 0.39 -6.38
C LEU A 49 -1.84 0.47 -6.93
N LYS A 50 -1.36 -0.61 -7.54
CA LYS A 50 -0.06 -0.64 -8.22
C LYS A 50 0.00 0.41 -9.34
N ASP A 51 -1.03 0.48 -10.19
CA ASP A 51 -1.13 1.44 -11.28
C ASP A 51 -1.08 2.89 -10.77
N MET A 52 -1.78 3.20 -9.67
CA MET A 52 -1.75 4.53 -9.08
C MET A 52 -0.34 4.92 -8.63
N VAL A 53 0.38 4.01 -7.98
CA VAL A 53 1.76 4.23 -7.52
C VAL A 53 2.73 4.39 -8.69
N GLU A 54 2.65 3.50 -9.68
CA GLU A 54 3.54 3.51 -10.84
C GLU A 54 3.29 4.73 -11.75
N LYS A 55 2.03 5.17 -11.90
CA LYS A 55 1.69 6.41 -12.64
C LYS A 55 2.26 7.66 -11.97
N ALA A 56 2.39 7.69 -10.64
CA ALA A 56 3.08 8.76 -9.94
C ALA A 56 4.61 8.73 -10.17
N GLY A 57 5.15 7.64 -10.72
CA GLY A 57 6.57 7.44 -10.97
C GLY A 57 7.33 6.93 -9.74
N LEU A 58 6.63 6.27 -8.82
CA LEU A 58 7.20 5.57 -7.66
C LEU A 58 7.04 4.05 -7.84
N LYS A 59 7.78 3.25 -7.08
CA LYS A 59 7.72 1.79 -7.13
C LYS A 59 6.74 1.25 -6.09
N PHE A 60 5.93 0.27 -6.47
CA PHE A 60 5.06 -0.50 -5.58
C PHE A 60 5.81 -1.74 -5.08
N ASP A 61 6.47 -1.65 -3.92
CA ASP A 61 7.42 -2.70 -3.50
C ASP A 61 7.01 -3.47 -2.24
N VAL A 62 6.33 -2.81 -1.29
CA VAL A 62 6.06 -3.41 0.03
C VAL A 62 4.59 -3.22 0.38
N ILE A 63 3.99 -4.31 0.83
CA ILE A 63 2.69 -4.29 1.48
C ILE A 63 2.88 -4.17 2.99
N GLU A 64 2.33 -3.11 3.58
CA GLU A 64 2.22 -2.94 5.03
C GLU A 64 0.82 -2.41 5.40
N SER A 65 -0.14 -3.29 5.72
CA SER A 65 0.01 -4.70 6.11
C SER A 65 -1.05 -5.59 5.48
N VAL A 66 -0.77 -6.91 5.45
CA VAL A 66 -1.82 -7.93 5.35
C VAL A 66 -2.27 -8.25 6.78
N PRO A 67 -3.49 -7.86 7.19
CA PRO A 67 -3.92 -8.07 8.57
C PRO A 67 -4.23 -9.55 8.82
N VAL A 68 -3.68 -10.11 9.90
CA VAL A 68 -3.95 -11.48 10.34
C VAL A 68 -5.24 -11.49 11.18
N HIS A 69 -6.21 -12.33 10.81
CA HIS A 69 -7.48 -12.49 11.54
C HIS A 69 -7.25 -12.98 12.97
N GLU A 70 -8.10 -12.54 13.91
CA GLU A 70 -7.95 -12.86 15.34
C GLU A 70 -8.08 -14.36 15.64
N ASP A 71 -8.90 -15.10 14.90
CA ASP A 71 -9.01 -16.56 15.06
C ASP A 71 -7.67 -17.27 14.91
N ILE A 72 -6.82 -16.82 13.98
CA ILE A 72 -5.46 -17.37 13.80
C ILE A 72 -4.59 -17.07 15.02
N LYS A 73 -4.71 -15.85 15.57
CA LYS A 73 -3.91 -15.42 16.73
C LYS A 73 -4.35 -16.12 18.02
N LEU A 74 -5.64 -16.40 18.14
CA LEU A 74 -6.25 -17.08 19.30
C LEU A 74 -6.17 -18.61 19.19
N GLY A 75 -5.91 -19.15 17.99
CA GLY A 75 -5.79 -20.59 17.75
C GLY A 75 -7.13 -21.32 17.70
N ASN A 76 -8.17 -20.65 17.20
CA ASN A 76 -9.52 -21.21 16.99
C ASN A 76 -9.57 -22.19 15.81
#